data_AF-A0A967Z145-F1
#
_entry.id   AF-A0A967Z145-F1
#
_cell.length_a   1.000
_cell.length_b   1.000
_cell.length_c   1.000
_cell.angle_alpha   90.00
_cell.angle_beta   90.00
_cell.angle_gamma   90.00
#
_symmetry.space_group_name_H-M   'P 1'
#
loop_
_entity.id
_entity.type
_entity.pdbx_description
1 polymer ?
#
loop_
_entity_poly.entity_id
_entity_poly.type
_entity_poly.pdbx_seq_one_letter_code
_entity_poly.pdbx_strand_id
1 'polypeptide(L)'
;ASENQQKGDEAAAFVTSLLEATKSDEVPIYVVLTMRSDFLGECSQFRDLPEAMNEGQYLVPRMTRDQRRAAIAGPVAVGGGDIAPRLVQQLLNDVGDNPDQLPILQHALMRTWNHWAKQSRNHNSIDLENYESIGGMQQALSFHADEAYDELRDERSKKI
;
A
#
# COMPACT_ATOMS: atom_id res chain seq x y z
N ALA A 1 -20.93 20.94 -15.08
CA ALA A 1 -19.77 21.84 -15.28
C ALA A 1 -19.27 22.41 -13.96
N SER A 2 -20.16 22.86 -13.07
CA SER A 2 -19.83 23.57 -11.82
C SER A 2 -19.07 22.74 -10.77
N GLU A 3 -19.44 21.47 -10.53
CA GLU A 3 -18.83 20.65 -9.47
C GLU A 3 -17.38 20.23 -9.76
N ASN A 4 -17.07 19.90 -11.01
CA ASN A 4 -15.71 19.48 -11.38
C ASN A 4 -14.71 20.65 -11.34
N GLN A 5 -15.19 21.86 -11.69
CA GLN A 5 -14.43 23.09 -11.53
C GLN A 5 -14.14 23.35 -10.05
N GLN A 6 -15.17 23.23 -9.20
CA GLN A 6 -15.06 23.50 -7.78
C GLN A 6 -14.13 22.51 -7.05
N LYS A 7 -14.12 21.23 -7.44
CA LYS A 7 -13.15 20.24 -6.92
C LYS A 7 -11.72 20.56 -7.35
N GLY A 8 -11.52 21.02 -8.59
CA GLY A 8 -10.21 21.45 -9.08
C GLY A 8 -9.68 22.65 -8.31
N ASP A 9 -10.54 23.63 -8.06
CA ASP A 9 -10.21 24.83 -7.28
C ASP A 9 -9.87 24.49 -5.83
N GLU A 10 -10.61 23.56 -5.21
CA GLU A 10 -10.33 23.06 -3.86
C GLU A 10 -8.98 22.32 -3.77
N ALA A 11 -8.69 21.44 -4.74
CA ALA A 11 -7.41 20.74 -4.80
C ALA A 11 -6.24 21.71 -4.98
N ALA A 12 -6.38 22.73 -5.83
CA ALA A 12 -5.35 23.75 -6.02
C ALA A 12 -5.11 24.59 -4.75
N ALA A 13 -6.18 24.97 -4.05
CA ALA A 13 -6.07 25.68 -2.77
C ALA A 13 -5.38 24.81 -1.70
N PHE A 14 -5.68 23.51 -1.67
CA PHE A 14 -5.05 22.55 -0.76
C PHE A 14 -3.56 22.41 -1.03
N VAL A 15 -3.16 22.19 -2.29
CA VAL A 15 -1.73 22.11 -2.68
C VAL A 15 -0.99 23.40 -2.33
N THR A 16 -1.59 24.55 -2.63
CA THR A 16 -1.01 25.85 -2.28
C THR A 16 -0.80 25.97 -0.78
N SER A 17 -1.77 25.54 0.03
CA SER A 17 -1.66 25.58 1.49
C SER A 17 -0.52 24.71 2.02
N LEU A 18 -0.30 23.53 1.43
CA LEU A 18 0.83 22.67 1.79
C LEU A 18 2.18 23.32 1.47
N LEU A 19 2.31 23.94 0.29
CA LEU A 19 3.54 24.61 -0.15
C LEU A 19 3.83 25.89 0.66
N GLU A 20 2.80 26.65 1.03
CA GLU A 20 2.97 27.82 1.89
C GLU A 20 3.35 27.42 3.32
N ALA A 21 2.81 26.30 3.83
CA ALA A 21 3.16 25.80 5.15
C ALA A 21 4.67 25.50 5.26
N THR A 22 5.32 25.00 4.21
CA THR A 22 6.78 24.73 4.23
C THR A 22 7.65 25.98 4.14
N LYS A 23 7.06 27.16 3.86
CA LYS A 23 7.78 28.45 3.80
C LYS A 23 7.72 29.25 5.11
N SER A 24 6.99 28.76 6.11
CA SER A 24 6.83 29.44 7.40
C SER A 24 8.14 29.47 8.19
N ASP A 25 8.66 30.67 8.49
CA ASP A 25 9.85 30.87 9.32
C ASP A 25 9.57 30.74 10.83
N GLU A 26 8.30 30.83 11.25
CA GLU A 26 7.92 30.78 12.67
C GLU A 26 7.93 29.35 13.24
N VAL A 27 7.56 28.37 12.42
CA VAL A 27 7.47 26.95 12.78
C VAL A 27 7.99 26.10 11.63
N PRO A 28 8.97 25.21 11.85
CA PRO A 28 9.50 24.35 10.81
C PRO A 28 8.48 23.25 10.46
N ILE A 29 7.85 23.37 9.31
CA ILE A 29 6.89 22.39 8.78
C ILE A 29 7.52 21.67 7.59
N TYR A 30 7.51 20.33 7.63
CA TYR A 30 7.98 19.48 6.54
C TYR A 30 6.81 18.69 5.98
N VAL A 31 6.64 18.72 4.65
CA VAL A 31 5.59 17.99 3.94
C VAL A 31 6.24 16.88 3.10
N VAL A 32 5.78 15.65 3.28
CA VAL A 32 6.18 14.51 2.46
C VAL A 32 4.98 14.06 1.64
N LEU A 33 5.13 14.08 0.32
CA LEU A 33 4.12 13.62 -0.62
C LEU A 33 4.52 12.26 -1.19
N THR A 34 3.59 11.32 -1.19
CA THR A 34 3.75 10.03 -1.85
C THR A 34 2.71 9.89 -2.94
N MET A 35 3.14 9.51 -4.14
CA MET A 35 2.24 9.29 -5.27
C MET A 35 2.77 8.18 -6.17
N ARG A 36 1.89 7.55 -6.94
CA ARG A 36 2.32 6.65 -8.01
C ARG A 36 2.89 7.48 -9.17
N SER A 37 3.87 6.92 -9.87
CA SER A 37 4.60 7.62 -10.93
C SER A 37 3.73 8.06 -12.11
N ASP A 38 2.61 7.37 -12.34
CA ASP A 38 1.66 7.71 -13.41
C ASP A 38 0.89 9.02 -13.15
N PHE A 39 0.82 9.50 -11.90
CA PHE A 39 0.21 10.79 -11.55
C PHE A 39 1.20 11.96 -11.56
N LEU A 40 2.49 11.72 -11.81
CA LEU A 40 3.50 12.80 -11.85
C LEU A 40 3.16 13.87 -12.89
N GLY A 41 2.60 13.46 -14.04
CA GLY A 41 2.21 14.39 -15.11
C GLY A 41 1.08 15.34 -14.68
N GLU A 42 0.13 14.86 -13.89
CA GLU A 42 -0.99 15.68 -13.41
C GLU A 42 -0.55 16.77 -12.43
N CYS A 43 0.61 16.62 -11.79
CA CYS A 43 1.14 17.64 -10.87
C CYS A 43 1.46 18.96 -11.56
N SER A 44 1.67 18.95 -12.88
CA SER A 44 1.90 20.15 -13.69
C SER A 44 0.73 21.15 -13.70
N GLN A 45 -0.47 20.71 -13.33
CA GLN A 45 -1.65 21.59 -13.25
C GLN A 45 -1.64 22.47 -12.00
N PHE A 46 -0.81 22.15 -11.00
CA PHE A 46 -0.72 22.89 -9.75
C PHE A 46 0.50 23.79 -9.77
N ARG A 47 0.29 25.08 -9.52
CA ARG A 47 1.37 26.07 -9.47
C ARG A 47 2.38 25.73 -8.37
N ASP A 48 3.66 25.89 -8.67
CA ASP A 48 4.82 25.70 -7.77
C ASP A 48 5.05 24.26 -7.26
N LEU A 49 4.09 23.35 -7.47
CA LEU A 49 4.23 21.93 -7.10
C LEU A 49 5.31 21.20 -7.91
N PRO A 50 5.41 21.36 -9.25
CA PRO A 50 6.47 20.72 -10.03
C PRO A 50 7.88 21.12 -9.59
N GLU A 51 8.08 22.41 -9.28
CA GLU A 51 9.33 22.95 -8.77
C GLU A 51 9.69 22.33 -7.43
N ALA A 52 8.76 22.34 -6.46
CA ALA A 52 8.95 21.73 -5.15
C ALA A 52 9.24 20.22 -5.23
N MET A 53 8.59 19.52 -6.17
CA MET A 53 8.86 18.10 -6.41
C MET A 53 10.27 17.87 -6.98
N ASN A 54 10.71 18.67 -7.94
CA ASN A 54 12.05 18.54 -8.53
C ASN A 54 13.17 18.77 -7.49
N GLU A 55 12.94 19.60 -6.49
CA GLU A 55 13.92 19.85 -5.41
C GLU A 55 14.09 18.67 -4.45
N GLY A 56 13.02 17.88 -4.23
CA GLY A 56 12.95 16.85 -3.18
C GLY A 56 12.58 15.44 -3.65
N GLN A 57 12.51 15.19 -4.97
CA GLN A 57 12.02 13.92 -5.49
C GLN A 57 12.93 12.75 -5.09
N TYR A 58 12.30 11.73 -4.50
CA TYR A 58 12.92 10.43 -4.27
C TYR A 58 12.11 9.33 -4.95
N LEU A 59 12.71 8.68 -5.95
CA LEU A 59 12.13 7.50 -6.57
C LEU A 59 12.38 6.29 -5.67
N VAL A 60 11.31 5.82 -5.02
CA VAL A 60 11.38 4.66 -4.13
C VAL A 60 11.82 3.43 -4.94
N PRO A 61 12.98 2.83 -4.66
CA PRO A 61 13.46 1.68 -5.40
C PRO A 61 12.62 0.45 -5.06
N ARG A 62 12.68 -0.56 -5.95
CA ARG A 62 12.09 -1.87 -5.65
C ARG A 62 12.72 -2.45 -4.39
N MET A 63 11.90 -3.05 -3.53
CA MET A 63 12.40 -3.68 -2.32
C MET A 63 13.33 -4.84 -2.66
N THR A 64 14.46 -4.93 -1.96
CA THR A 64 15.32 -6.12 -2.01
C THR A 64 14.60 -7.32 -1.38
N ARG A 65 15.13 -8.53 -1.62
CA ARG A 65 14.59 -9.75 -0.97
C ARG A 65 14.63 -9.66 0.55
N ASP A 66 15.64 -9.02 1.13
CA ASP A 66 15.77 -8.84 2.57
C ASP A 66 14.79 -7.80 3.12
N GLN A 67 14.53 -6.72 2.39
CA GLN A 67 13.47 -5.77 2.73
C GLN A 67 12.08 -6.43 2.64
N ARG A 68 11.83 -7.28 1.64
CA ARG A 68 10.60 -8.10 1.58
C ARG A 68 10.49 -9.03 2.78
N ARG A 69 11.59 -9.64 3.21
CA ARG A 69 11.62 -10.48 4.41
C ARG A 69 11.21 -9.69 5.64
N ALA A 70 11.78 -8.50 5.82
CA ALA A 70 11.45 -7.61 6.93
C ALA A 70 9.98 -7.16 6.87
N ALA A 71 9.46 -6.86 5.68
CA ALA A 71 8.05 -6.49 5.48
C ALA A 71 7.07 -7.64 5.79
N ILE A 72 7.50 -8.90 5.61
CA ILE A 72 6.72 -10.09 5.97
C ILE A 72 6.75 -10.33 7.49
N ALA A 73 7.95 -10.39 8.08
CA ALA A 73 8.12 -10.83 9.47
C ALA A 73 7.92 -9.69 10.49
N GLY A 74 8.22 -8.45 10.12
CA GLY A 74 8.14 -7.28 11.00
C GLY A 74 6.74 -7.05 11.58
N PRO A 75 5.68 -7.02 10.76
CA PRO A 75 4.31 -6.85 11.27
C PRO A 75 3.87 -7.96 12.23
N VAL A 76 4.29 -9.20 11.98
CA VAL A 76 4.01 -10.34 12.87
C VAL A 76 4.65 -10.13 14.24
N ALA A 77 5.92 -9.71 14.27
CA ALA A 77 6.63 -9.43 15.52
C ALA A 77 6.01 -8.25 16.29
N VAL A 78 5.60 -7.17 15.60
CA VAL A 78 4.88 -6.05 16.22
C VAL A 78 3.53 -6.50 16.79
N GLY A 79 2.86 -7.44 16.13
CA GLY A 79 1.62 -8.07 16.59
C GLY A 79 1.80 -9.08 17.74
N GLY A 80 3.03 -9.29 18.23
CA GLY A 80 3.33 -10.25 19.31
C GLY A 80 3.27 -11.71 18.90
N GLY A 81 3.28 -12.00 17.60
CA GLY A 81 3.39 -13.36 17.06
C GLY A 81 4.81 -13.68 16.60
N ASP A 82 5.06 -14.96 16.36
CA ASP A 82 6.25 -15.45 15.69
C ASP A 82 5.86 -16.04 14.33
N ILE A 83 6.74 -15.96 13.33
CA ILE A 83 6.54 -16.57 12.02
C ILE A 83 7.63 -17.60 11.75
N ALA A 84 7.23 -18.79 11.29
CA ALA A 84 8.16 -19.85 10.98
C ALA A 84 9.08 -19.45 9.79
N PRO A 85 10.41 -19.66 9.88
CA PRO A 85 11.33 -19.29 8.80
C PRO A 85 10.99 -19.95 7.45
N ARG A 86 10.42 -21.15 7.47
CA ARG A 86 9.97 -21.87 6.27
C ARG A 86 8.82 -21.16 5.56
N LEU A 87 7.85 -20.61 6.31
CA LEU A 87 6.76 -19.84 5.75
C LEU A 87 7.28 -18.53 5.13
N VAL A 88 8.22 -17.86 5.80
CA VAL A 88 8.87 -16.65 5.25
C VAL A 88 9.54 -16.94 3.91
N GLN A 89 10.28 -18.05 3.79
CA GLN A 89 10.92 -18.42 2.53
C GLN A 89 9.88 -18.75 1.44
N GLN A 90 8.79 -19.44 1.79
CA GLN A 90 7.70 -19.71 0.86
C GLN A 90 7.09 -18.41 0.32
N LEU A 91 6.72 -17.48 1.20
CA LEU A 91 6.14 -16.18 0.82
C LEU A 91 7.08 -15.35 -0.06
N LEU A 92 8.39 -15.38 0.25
CA LEU A 92 9.41 -14.71 -0.56
C LEU A 92 9.57 -15.34 -1.95
N ASN A 93 9.26 -16.62 -2.11
CA ASN A 93 9.28 -17.30 -3.41
C ASN A 93 8.00 -17.01 -4.18
N ASP A 94 6.85 -17.05 -3.50
CA ASP A 94 5.54 -16.80 -4.11
C ASP A 94 5.41 -15.37 -4.65
N VAL A 95 5.95 -14.37 -3.93
CA VAL A 95 5.93 -12.96 -4.39
C VAL A 95 6.90 -12.69 -5.54
N GLY A 96 8.00 -13.45 -5.64
CA GLY A 96 9.05 -13.24 -6.63
C GLY A 96 9.65 -11.82 -6.62
N ASP A 97 9.90 -11.28 -7.81
CA ASP A 97 10.45 -9.92 -8.04
C ASP A 97 9.42 -8.96 -8.69
N ASN A 98 8.16 -9.38 -8.80
CA ASN A 98 7.10 -8.57 -9.37
C ASN A 98 6.42 -7.71 -8.26
N PRO A 99 6.53 -6.37 -8.28
CA PRO A 99 5.92 -5.49 -7.28
C PRO A 99 4.39 -5.56 -7.29
N ASP A 100 3.78 -5.93 -8.42
CA ASP A 100 2.33 -6.09 -8.52
C ASP A 100 1.81 -7.24 -7.64
N GLN A 101 2.71 -8.07 -7.10
CA GLN A 101 2.39 -9.14 -6.17
C GLN A 101 2.38 -8.69 -4.70
N LEU A 102 2.89 -7.49 -4.37
CA LEU A 102 2.91 -7.01 -2.98
C LEU A 102 1.51 -6.81 -2.39
N PRO A 103 0.52 -6.24 -3.10
CA PRO A 103 -0.86 -6.17 -2.59
C PRO A 103 -1.46 -7.56 -2.33
N ILE A 104 -1.20 -8.52 -3.22
CA ILE A 104 -1.68 -9.90 -3.07
C ILE A 104 -1.02 -10.56 -1.85
N LEU A 105 0.29 -10.35 -1.68
CA LEU A 105 1.03 -10.82 -0.51
C LEU A 105 0.46 -10.22 0.79
N GLN A 106 0.16 -8.92 0.81
CA GLN A 106 -0.46 -8.27 1.96
C GLN A 106 -1.81 -8.93 2.31
N HIS A 107 -2.65 -9.18 1.31
CA HIS A 107 -3.94 -9.83 1.52
C HIS A 107 -3.78 -11.27 2.05
N ALA A 108 -2.86 -12.04 1.47
CA ALA A 108 -2.56 -13.40 1.93
C ALA A 108 -2.02 -13.42 3.37
N LEU A 109 -1.12 -12.49 3.73
CA LEU A 109 -0.58 -12.34 5.08
C LEU A 109 -1.67 -11.99 6.10
N MET A 110 -2.53 -11.03 5.78
CA MET A 110 -3.66 -10.63 6.62
C MET A 110 -4.60 -11.81 6.89
N ARG A 111 -4.91 -12.61 5.87
CA ARG A 111 -5.76 -13.81 6.03
C ARG A 111 -5.09 -14.89 6.84
N THR A 112 -3.81 -15.15 6.59
CA THR A 112 -3.00 -16.11 7.34
C THR A 112 -2.96 -15.73 8.82
N TRP A 113 -2.72 -14.44 9.12
CA TRP A 113 -2.77 -13.89 10.47
C TRP A 113 -4.15 -14.10 11.11
N ASN A 114 -5.23 -13.72 10.44
CA ASN A 114 -6.60 -13.85 10.97
C ASN A 114 -6.98 -15.31 11.21
N HIS A 115 -6.54 -16.22 10.35
CA HIS A 115 -6.76 -17.65 10.52
C HIS A 115 -6.00 -18.19 11.73
N TRP A 116 -4.70 -17.88 11.83
CA TRP A 116 -3.85 -18.26 12.95
C TRP A 116 -4.36 -17.69 14.29
N ALA A 117 -4.73 -16.41 14.34
CA ALA A 117 -5.18 -15.73 15.55
C ALA A 117 -6.46 -16.35 16.13
N LYS A 118 -7.34 -16.90 15.28
CA LYS A 118 -8.56 -17.61 15.70
C LYS A 118 -8.28 -18.96 16.35
N GLN A 119 -7.18 -19.61 15.99
CA GLN A 119 -6.83 -20.96 16.42
C GLN A 119 -5.76 -21.01 17.51
N SER A 120 -5.00 -19.92 17.67
CA SER A 120 -3.85 -19.83 18.56
C SER A 120 -4.25 -19.71 20.03
N ARG A 121 -4.70 -20.84 20.59
CA ARG A 121 -4.84 -21.01 22.04
C ARG A 121 -3.50 -21.31 22.73
N ASN A 122 -2.48 -21.71 21.96
CA ASN A 122 -1.23 -22.30 22.47
C ASN A 122 0.06 -21.55 22.08
N HIS A 123 0.00 -20.30 21.60
CA HIS A 123 1.19 -19.50 21.24
C HIS A 123 2.15 -20.24 20.28
N ASN A 124 1.64 -20.94 19.27
CA ASN A 124 2.48 -21.49 18.20
C ASN A 124 2.80 -20.41 17.17
N SER A 125 3.95 -20.49 16.51
CA SER A 125 4.29 -19.59 15.40
C SER A 125 3.32 -19.75 14.22
N ILE A 126 3.08 -18.67 13.48
CA ILE A 126 2.39 -18.69 12.19
C ILE A 126 3.24 -19.53 11.23
N ASP A 127 2.62 -20.52 10.60
CA ASP A 127 3.34 -21.50 9.80
C ASP A 127 2.59 -21.88 8.50
N LEU A 128 3.20 -22.72 7.68
CA LEU A 128 2.70 -23.16 6.37
C LEU A 128 1.26 -23.66 6.44
N GLU A 129 0.88 -24.39 7.49
CA GLU A 129 -0.49 -24.89 7.66
C GLU A 129 -1.52 -23.75 7.68
N ASN A 130 -1.20 -22.62 8.32
CA ASN A 130 -2.10 -21.45 8.37
C ASN A 130 -2.19 -20.73 7.02
N TYR A 131 -1.11 -20.78 6.23
CA TYR A 131 -1.05 -20.16 4.92
C TYR A 131 -1.74 -21.01 3.84
N GLU A 132 -1.58 -22.33 3.92
CA GLU A 132 -2.24 -23.29 3.04
C GLU A 132 -3.74 -23.35 3.31
N SER A 133 -4.17 -23.22 4.58
CA SER A 133 -5.59 -23.23 4.94
C SER A 133 -6.38 -22.04 4.39
N ILE A 134 -5.70 -20.96 4.01
CA ILE A 134 -6.30 -19.80 3.33
C ILE A 134 -6.16 -19.86 1.81
N GLY A 135 -5.54 -20.93 1.26
CA GLY A 135 -5.33 -21.16 -0.17
C GLY A 135 -4.09 -20.49 -0.76
N GLY A 136 -3.16 -20.05 0.10
CA GLY A 136 -1.96 -19.31 -0.29
C GLY A 136 -2.24 -18.00 -1.05
N MET A 137 -1.22 -17.50 -1.76
CA MET A 137 -1.32 -16.29 -2.58
C MET A 137 -2.23 -16.45 -3.81
N GLN A 138 -2.39 -17.66 -4.36
CA GLN A 138 -3.26 -17.88 -5.53
C GLN A 138 -4.72 -17.57 -5.22
N GLN A 139 -5.21 -18.04 -4.08
CA GLN A 139 -6.57 -17.75 -3.67
C GLN A 139 -6.74 -16.27 -3.31
N ALA A 140 -5.71 -15.63 -2.74
CA ALA A 140 -5.71 -14.18 -2.54
C ALA A 140 -5.81 -13.38 -3.85
N LEU A 141 -5.20 -13.85 -4.94
CA LEU A 141 -5.31 -13.22 -6.27
C LEU A 141 -6.73 -13.32 -6.84
N SER A 142 -7.38 -14.49 -6.76
CA SER A 142 -8.76 -14.65 -7.24
C SER A 142 -9.71 -13.70 -6.50
N PHE A 143 -9.59 -13.61 -5.18
CA PHE A 143 -10.39 -12.66 -4.41
C PHE A 143 -10.04 -11.21 -4.67
N HIS A 144 -8.76 -10.88 -4.89
CA HIS A 144 -8.38 -9.52 -5.29
C HIS A 144 -8.97 -9.13 -6.65
N ALA A 145 -9.05 -10.08 -7.58
CA ALA A 145 -9.73 -9.88 -8.86
C ALA A 145 -11.24 -9.71 -8.69
N ASP A 146 -11.87 -10.47 -7.80
CA ASP A 146 -13.29 -10.32 -7.47
C ASP A 146 -13.58 -8.99 -6.76
N GLU A 147 -12.76 -8.57 -5.80
CA GLU A 147 -12.86 -7.27 -5.11
C GLU A 147 -12.69 -6.12 -6.10
N ALA A 148 -11.66 -6.16 -6.95
CA ALA A 148 -11.47 -5.15 -8.00
C ALA A 148 -12.63 -5.13 -9.01
N TYR A 149 -13.20 -6.29 -9.32
CA TYR A 149 -14.38 -6.40 -10.18
C TYR A 149 -15.62 -5.79 -9.53
N ASP A 150 -15.85 -6.05 -8.24
CA ASP A 150 -16.97 -5.51 -7.48
C ASP A 150 -16.85 -3.99 -7.28
N GLU A 151 -15.65 -3.47 -7.02
CA GLU A 151 -15.38 -2.02 -6.98
C GLU A 151 -15.72 -1.34 -8.32
N LEU A 152 -15.35 -1.95 -9.44
CA LEU A 152 -15.71 -1.45 -10.78
C LEU A 152 -17.22 -1.51 -11.06
N ARG A 153 -17.95 -2.46 -10.47
CA ARG A 153 -19.42 -2.54 -10.58
C ARG A 153 -20.09 -1.44 -9.77
N ASP A 154 -19.56 -1.08 -8.61
CA ASP A 154 -20.07 0.03 -7.80
C ASP A 154 -19.79 1.38 -8.47
N GLU A 155 -18.66 1.55 -9.15
CA GLU A 155 -18.37 2.75 -9.95
C GLU A 155 -19.26 2.88 -11.19
N ARG A 156 -19.57 1.77 -11.89
CA ARG A 156 -20.50 1.78 -13.03
C ARG A 156 -21.97 1.90 -12.60
N SER A 157 -22.35 1.37 -11.43
CA SER A 157 -23.71 1.48 -10.90
C SER A 157 -24.02 2.89 -10.35
N LYS A 158 -23.01 3.72 -10.10
CA LYS A 158 -23.18 5.15 -9.79
C LYS A 158 -23.39 6.03 -11.03
N LYS A 159 -23.44 5.46 -12.24
CA LYS A 159 -23.58 6.21 -13.51
C LYS A 159 -24.77 5.77 -14.39
N ILE A 160 -25.81 5.16 -13.80
CA ILE A 160 -27.10 4.94 -14.48
C ILE A 160 -28.20 5.65 -13.71
#